data_AF-A0A1K1UX23-F1
#
_entry.id   AF-A0A1K1UX23-F1
#
_cell.length_a   1.000
_cell.length_b   1.000
_cell.length_c   1.000
_cell.angle_alpha   90.00
_cell.angle_beta   90.00
_cell.angle_gamma   90.00
#
_symmetry.space_group_name_H-M   'P 1'
#
loop_
_entity.id
_entity.type
_entity.pdbx_description
1 polymer ?
#
loop_
_entity_poly.entity_id
_entity_poly.type
_entity_poly.pdbx_seq_one_letter_code
_entity_poly.pdbx_strand_id
1 'polypeptide(L)'
;MSNSDVAPRQALPTVETVRPDNGRDENRWVLLLTLTVLLLGALGVLLRQTQAPMANLQPELSLHQQQLLMELAIAADEIRFLALPEFQQTGHWPDRQQLLAEGLLPVLPGQSVMDWQQPEAGCLLLPQPNLSAAFLMRLQTDSIQLYFTDHLTTPVSCDQLDHWFPMNKLP
;
A
#
# COMPACT_ATOMS: atom_id res chain seq x y z
N MET A 1 61.34 56.96 -56.31
CA MET A 1 61.41 57.12 -54.84
C MET A 1 60.32 58.10 -54.44
N SER A 2 59.23 57.62 -53.84
CA SER A 2 58.16 58.46 -53.29
C SER A 2 57.62 57.72 -52.06
N ASN A 3 58.05 58.17 -50.88
CA ASN A 3 57.54 57.68 -49.60
C ASN A 3 56.20 58.36 -49.34
N SER A 4 55.13 57.56 -49.31
CA SER A 4 53.86 57.98 -48.71
C SER A 4 53.76 57.30 -47.35
N ASP A 5 54.09 58.06 -46.31
CA ASP A 5 53.81 57.67 -44.92
C ASP A 5 52.29 57.70 -44.71
N VAL A 6 51.67 56.52 -44.76
CA VAL A 6 50.28 56.32 -44.35
C VAL A 6 50.27 56.16 -42.84
N ALA A 7 49.91 57.23 -42.13
CA ALA A 7 49.67 57.16 -40.69
C ALA A 7 48.52 56.17 -40.39
N PRO A 8 48.70 55.23 -39.44
CA PRO A 8 47.62 54.32 -39.07
C PRO A 8 46.52 55.09 -38.32
N ARG A 9 45.30 55.06 -38.87
CA ARG A 9 44.09 55.46 -38.15
C ARG A 9 43.93 54.53 -36.96
N GLN A 10 44.18 55.03 -35.76
CA GLN A 10 43.86 54.32 -34.53
C GLN A 10 42.34 54.18 -34.45
N ALA A 11 41.85 52.95 -34.63
CA ALA A 11 40.46 52.62 -34.36
C ALA A 11 40.20 52.81 -32.87
N LEU A 12 39.20 53.63 -32.52
CA LEU A 12 38.78 53.81 -31.14
C LEU A 12 38.36 52.45 -30.56
N PRO A 13 38.75 52.12 -29.31
CA PRO A 13 38.36 50.88 -28.69
C PRO A 13 36.85 50.81 -28.58
N THR A 14 36.25 49.79 -29.18
CA THR A 14 34.83 49.49 -29.03
C THR A 14 34.60 49.07 -27.58
N VAL A 15 33.97 49.94 -26.79
CA VAL A 15 33.61 49.63 -25.40
C VAL A 15 32.38 48.72 -25.43
N GLU A 16 32.60 47.43 -25.28
CA GLU A 16 31.52 46.45 -25.12
C GLU A 16 30.97 46.55 -23.69
N THR A 17 29.68 46.86 -23.56
CA THR A 17 29.04 47.02 -22.27
C THR A 17 28.56 45.66 -21.79
N VAL A 18 29.36 44.99 -20.97
CA VAL A 18 28.96 43.73 -20.32
C VAL A 18 27.92 44.05 -19.25
N ARG A 19 26.68 43.59 -19.44
CA ARG A 19 25.63 43.73 -18.43
C ARG A 19 25.98 42.79 -17.27
N PRO A 20 26.13 43.29 -16.03
CA PRO A 20 26.41 42.41 -14.90
C PRO A 20 25.26 41.43 -14.74
N ASP A 21 25.60 40.15 -14.63
CA ASP A 21 24.63 39.08 -14.46
C ASP A 21 23.90 39.33 -13.13
N ASN A 22 22.65 39.77 -13.24
CA ASN A 22 21.91 40.28 -12.10
C ASN A 22 21.13 39.10 -11.53
N GLY A 23 21.75 38.37 -10.60
CA GLY A 23 21.18 37.14 -9.99
C GLY A 23 19.80 37.33 -9.34
N ARG A 24 19.29 38.55 -9.28
CA ARG A 24 17.93 38.90 -8.87
C ARG A 24 16.84 38.39 -9.82
N ASP A 25 17.09 38.34 -11.12
CA ASP A 25 16.14 37.78 -12.10
C ASP A 25 16.23 36.26 -12.17
N GLU A 26 17.41 35.70 -11.92
CA GLU A 26 17.61 34.26 -11.77
C GLU A 26 16.88 33.72 -10.53
N ASN A 27 16.88 34.48 -9.44
CA ASN A 27 16.20 34.06 -8.21
C ASN A 27 14.66 34.06 -8.33
N ARG A 28 14.10 34.83 -9.28
CA ARG A 28 12.64 34.96 -9.45
C ARG A 28 12.02 33.69 -10.01
N TRP A 29 12.61 33.09 -11.05
CA TRP A 29 12.04 31.89 -11.65
C TRP A 29 12.20 30.67 -10.72
N VAL A 30 13.29 30.62 -9.95
CA VAL A 30 13.51 29.59 -8.92
C VAL A 30 12.46 29.69 -7.81
N LEU A 31 12.19 30.90 -7.31
CA LEU A 31 11.14 31.12 -6.31
C LEU A 31 9.75 30.73 -6.83
N LEU A 32 9.46 31.08 -8.09
CA LEU A 32 8.18 30.76 -8.74
C LEU A 32 8.00 29.25 -8.92
N LEU A 33 9.05 28.55 -9.35
CA LEU A 33 9.07 27.09 -9.46
C LEU A 33 8.85 26.42 -8.11
N THR A 34 9.54 26.90 -7.07
CA THR A 34 9.43 26.38 -5.70
C THR A 34 8.00 26.53 -5.15
N LEU A 35 7.40 27.71 -5.32
CA LEU A 35 6.00 27.96 -4.95
C LEU A 35 5.04 27.05 -5.71
N THR A 36 5.30 26.81 -7.00
CA THR A 36 4.45 25.94 -7.84
C THR A 36 4.49 24.49 -7.36
N VAL A 37 5.68 23.96 -7.06
CA VAL A 37 5.83 22.60 -6.52
C VAL A 37 5.15 22.46 -5.16
N LEU A 38 5.30 23.44 -4.27
CA LEU A 38 4.61 23.46 -2.98
C LEU A 38 3.09 23.49 -3.14
N LEU A 39 2.57 24.32 -4.05
CA LEU A 39 1.14 24.40 -4.35
C LEU A 39 0.62 23.07 -4.90
N LEU A 40 1.31 22.44 -5.84
CA LEU A 40 0.92 21.13 -6.38
C LEU A 40 0.95 20.04 -5.31
N GLY A 41 1.94 20.04 -4.41
CA GLY A 41 1.99 19.13 -3.26
C GLY A 41 0.81 19.33 -2.31
N ALA A 42 0.52 20.59 -1.94
CA ALA A 42 -0.62 20.93 -1.09
C ALA A 42 -1.96 20.58 -1.75
N LEU A 43 -2.11 20.84 -3.06
CA LEU A 43 -3.29 20.46 -3.83
C LEU A 43 -3.44 18.94 -3.88
N GLY A 44 -2.35 18.20 -4.07
CA GLY A 44 -2.34 16.74 -4.04
C GLY A 44 -2.78 16.17 -2.69
N VAL A 45 -2.36 16.80 -1.59
CA VAL A 45 -2.82 16.46 -0.23
C VAL A 45 -4.32 16.77 -0.06
N LEU A 46 -4.77 17.96 -0.48
CA LEU A 46 -6.18 18.36 -0.41
C LEU A 46 -7.09 17.45 -1.25
N LEU A 47 -6.66 17.07 -2.45
CA LEU A 47 -7.39 16.14 -3.32
C LEU A 47 -7.43 14.71 -2.77
N ARG A 48 -6.45 14.30 -1.96
CA ARG A 48 -6.51 13.02 -1.23
C ARG A 48 -7.43 13.07 -0.01
N GLN A 49 -7.68 14.24 0.57
CA GLN A 49 -8.58 14.40 1.72
C GLN A 49 -10.07 14.25 1.37
N THR A 50 -10.45 14.27 0.09
CA THR A 50 -11.86 14.09 -0.35
C THR A 50 -12.30 12.63 -0.46
N GLN A 51 -11.39 11.66 -0.30
CA GLN A 51 -11.80 10.33 0.13
C GLN A 51 -12.11 10.41 1.61
N ALA A 52 -13.34 10.82 1.93
CA ALA A 52 -13.88 10.65 3.27
C ALA A 52 -13.58 9.20 3.69
N PRO A 53 -12.78 8.97 4.75
CA PRO A 53 -12.72 7.64 5.29
C PRO A 53 -14.16 7.33 5.68
N MET A 54 -14.72 6.27 5.08
CA MET A 54 -15.90 5.62 5.64
C MET A 54 -15.69 5.60 7.14
N ALA A 55 -16.69 6.10 7.89
CA ALA A 55 -16.68 6.18 9.35
C ALA A 55 -15.80 5.07 9.91
N ASN A 56 -14.79 5.47 10.68
CA ASN A 56 -13.77 4.61 11.25
C ASN A 56 -14.45 3.50 12.09
N LEU A 57 -14.91 2.46 11.39
CA LEU A 57 -15.29 1.15 11.87
C LEU A 57 -14.08 0.23 11.68
N GLN A 58 -12.87 0.81 11.65
CA GLN A 58 -11.71 0.05 12.08
C GLN A 58 -11.86 -0.06 13.59
N PRO A 59 -12.11 -1.27 14.14
CA PRO A 59 -12.00 -1.46 15.57
C PRO A 59 -10.63 -0.91 15.99
N GLU A 60 -10.56 -0.14 17.10
CA GLU A 60 -9.26 0.18 17.70
C GLU A 60 -8.62 -1.13 18.14
N LEU A 61 -7.86 -1.71 17.21
CA LEU A 61 -7.14 -2.95 17.43
C LEU A 61 -6.01 -2.64 18.40
N SER A 62 -5.99 -3.35 19.52
CA SER A 62 -4.84 -3.34 20.43
C SER A 62 -3.57 -3.73 19.68
N LEU A 63 -2.41 -3.33 20.19
CA LEU A 63 -1.10 -3.67 19.60
C LEU A 63 -0.95 -5.18 19.37
N HIS A 64 -1.50 -5.99 20.28
CA HIS A 64 -1.52 -7.45 20.15
C HIS A 64 -2.41 -7.92 19.00
N GLN A 65 -3.59 -7.34 18.82
CA GLN A 65 -4.46 -7.66 17.68
C GLN A 65 -3.84 -7.21 16.36
N GLN A 66 -3.14 -6.07 16.32
CA GLN A 66 -2.43 -5.62 15.11
C GLN A 66 -1.30 -6.58 14.71
N GLN A 67 -0.53 -7.08 15.67
CA GLN A 67 0.48 -8.11 15.44
C GLN A 67 -0.13 -9.39 14.88
N LEU A 68 -1.23 -9.85 15.50
CA LEU A 68 -1.96 -11.03 15.05
C LEU A 68 -2.50 -10.87 13.63
N LEU A 69 -2.98 -9.67 13.27
CA LEU A 69 -3.40 -9.36 11.90
C LEU A 69 -2.28 -9.42 10.88
N MET A 70 -1.11 -8.89 11.24
CA MET A 70 0.06 -8.94 10.38
C MET A 70 0.49 -10.38 10.13
N GLU A 71 0.52 -11.23 11.16
CA GLU A 71 0.81 -12.66 11.03
C GLU A 71 -0.20 -13.37 10.12
N LEU A 72 -1.50 -13.07 10.29
CA LEU A 72 -2.54 -13.61 9.43
C LEU A 72 -2.41 -13.16 7.96
N ALA A 73 -2.02 -11.90 7.72
CA ALA A 73 -1.80 -11.37 6.38
C ALA A 73 -0.61 -12.03 5.68
N ILE A 74 0.49 -12.24 6.40
CA ILE A 74 1.66 -12.95 5.87
C ILE A 74 1.29 -14.39 5.52
N ALA A 75 0.67 -15.11 6.46
CA ALA A 75 0.27 -16.50 6.25
C ALA A 75 -0.73 -16.64 5.09
N ALA A 76 -1.65 -15.68 4.95
CA ALA A 76 -2.55 -15.62 3.82
C ALA A 76 -1.79 -15.55 2.49
N ASP A 77 -0.88 -14.59 2.35
CA ASP A 77 -0.09 -14.41 1.12
C ASP A 77 0.75 -15.65 0.79
N GLU A 78 1.33 -16.30 1.80
CA GLU A 78 2.05 -17.57 1.64
C GLU A 78 1.14 -18.71 1.15
N ILE A 79 -0.03 -18.88 1.77
CA ILE A 79 -1.03 -19.87 1.34
C ILE A 79 -1.41 -19.62 -0.12
N ARG A 80 -1.72 -18.39 -0.52
CA ARG A 80 -2.07 -18.11 -1.92
C ARG A 80 -0.88 -18.37 -2.84
N PHE A 81 0.32 -17.97 -2.47
CA PHE A 81 1.50 -18.17 -3.31
C PHE A 81 1.72 -19.66 -3.64
N LEU A 82 1.52 -20.54 -2.67
CA LEU A 82 1.69 -21.99 -2.84
C LEU A 82 0.48 -22.68 -3.46
N ALA A 83 -0.73 -22.26 -3.09
CA ALA A 83 -1.98 -22.88 -3.55
C ALA A 83 -2.44 -22.40 -4.93
N LEU A 84 -2.06 -21.18 -5.36
CA LEU A 84 -2.51 -20.60 -6.63
C LEU A 84 -2.06 -21.41 -7.86
N PRO A 85 -0.83 -21.93 -7.97
CA PRO A 85 -0.44 -22.78 -9.09
C PRO A 85 -1.29 -24.05 -9.20
N GLU A 86 -1.62 -24.68 -8.07
CA GLU A 86 -2.49 -25.86 -8.05
C GLU A 86 -3.93 -25.49 -8.41
N PHE A 87 -4.46 -24.41 -7.84
CA PHE A 87 -5.77 -23.87 -8.20
C PHE A 87 -5.88 -23.58 -9.70
N GLN A 88 -4.84 -23.02 -10.33
CA GLN A 88 -4.83 -22.75 -11.77
C GLN A 88 -4.87 -24.03 -12.62
N GLN A 89 -4.43 -25.16 -12.08
CA GLN A 89 -4.43 -26.45 -12.77
C GLN A 89 -5.71 -27.24 -12.52
N THR A 90 -6.20 -27.26 -11.28
CA THR A 90 -7.32 -28.11 -10.85
C THR A 90 -8.64 -27.36 -10.76
N GLY A 91 -8.61 -26.03 -10.65
CA GLY A 91 -9.77 -25.18 -10.36
C GLY A 91 -10.26 -25.23 -8.91
N HIS A 92 -9.51 -25.87 -8.00
CA HIS A 92 -9.93 -26.11 -6.62
C HIS A 92 -8.91 -25.54 -5.64
N TRP A 93 -9.39 -24.85 -4.61
CA TRP A 93 -8.55 -24.43 -3.48
C TRP A 93 -8.27 -25.63 -2.58
N PRO A 94 -7.10 -25.67 -1.92
CA PRO A 94 -6.76 -26.76 -1.03
C PRO A 94 -7.72 -26.82 0.15
N ASP A 95 -7.97 -28.04 0.61
CA ASP A 95 -8.73 -28.25 1.82
C ASP A 95 -7.85 -28.00 3.07
N ARG A 96 -8.51 -27.91 4.23
CA ARG A 96 -7.84 -27.69 5.51
C ARG A 96 -6.82 -28.79 5.81
N GLN A 97 -7.10 -30.04 5.44
CA GLN A 97 -6.20 -31.15 5.75
C GLN A 97 -4.91 -31.05 4.93
N GLN A 98 -4.99 -30.63 3.68
CA GLN A 98 -3.85 -30.34 2.81
C GLN A 98 -3.05 -29.16 3.38
N LEU A 99 -3.70 -28.05 3.71
CA LEU A 99 -3.03 -26.89 4.33
C LEU A 99 -2.37 -27.23 5.67
N LEU A 100 -2.97 -28.13 6.45
CA LEU A 100 -2.38 -28.66 7.69
C LEU A 100 -1.16 -29.53 7.42
N ALA A 101 -1.22 -30.43 6.43
CA ALA A 101 -0.13 -31.32 6.08
C ALA A 101 1.09 -30.56 5.54
N GLU A 102 0.84 -29.45 4.84
CA GLU A 102 1.86 -28.55 4.30
C GLU A 102 2.37 -27.53 5.33
N GLY A 103 1.75 -27.46 6.51
CA GLY A 103 2.14 -26.54 7.58
C GLY A 103 1.87 -25.07 7.26
N LEU A 104 0.89 -24.77 6.40
CA LEU A 104 0.59 -23.42 5.93
C LEU A 104 -0.40 -22.66 6.81
N LEU A 105 -1.10 -23.35 7.72
CA LEU A 105 -1.98 -22.70 8.68
C LEU A 105 -1.17 -22.15 9.86
N PRO A 106 -1.20 -20.83 10.14
CA PRO A 106 -0.42 -20.25 11.20
C PRO A 106 -0.98 -20.65 12.56
N VAL A 107 -0.08 -20.86 13.52
CA VAL A 107 -0.40 -21.09 14.94
C VAL A 107 -0.33 -19.75 15.67
N LEU A 108 -1.48 -19.21 16.03
CA LEU A 108 -1.57 -17.94 16.75
C LEU A 108 -1.48 -18.16 18.28
N PRO A 109 -1.07 -17.13 19.05
CA PRO A 109 -0.96 -17.24 20.50
C PRO A 109 -2.26 -17.71 21.15
N GLY A 110 -2.17 -18.76 21.98
CA GLY A 110 -3.32 -19.32 22.70
C GLY A 110 -4.24 -20.20 21.86
N GLN A 111 -3.84 -20.56 20.64
CA GLN A 111 -4.61 -21.39 19.71
C GLN A 111 -3.80 -22.57 19.21
N SER A 112 -4.50 -23.60 18.75
CA SER A 112 -3.97 -24.75 18.03
C SER A 112 -4.22 -24.60 16.54
N VAL A 113 -3.35 -25.21 15.73
CA VAL A 113 -3.58 -25.33 14.29
C VAL A 113 -4.90 -26.06 13.97
N MET A 114 -5.40 -26.88 14.89
CA MET A 114 -6.65 -27.63 14.74
C MET A 114 -7.91 -26.77 14.92
N ASP A 115 -7.77 -25.55 15.46
CA ASP A 115 -8.90 -24.63 15.68
C ASP A 115 -9.37 -23.98 14.38
N TRP A 116 -8.56 -24.08 13.31
CA TRP A 116 -8.96 -23.67 11.97
C TRP A 116 -10.12 -24.53 11.45
N GLN A 117 -11.11 -23.83 10.92
CA GLN A 117 -12.29 -24.40 10.29
C GLN A 117 -12.34 -23.98 8.84
N GLN A 118 -12.98 -24.78 8.00
CA GLN A 118 -13.18 -24.46 6.60
C GLN A 118 -14.67 -24.61 6.28
N PRO A 119 -15.46 -23.53 6.42
CA PRO A 119 -16.88 -23.55 6.08
C PRO A 119 -17.12 -23.87 4.60
N GLU A 120 -16.22 -23.42 3.72
CA GLU A 120 -16.31 -23.56 2.27
C GLU A 120 -14.91 -23.67 1.63
N ALA A 121 -14.83 -24.23 0.41
CA ALA A 121 -13.58 -24.27 -0.35
C ALA A 121 -12.98 -22.87 -0.51
N GLY A 122 -11.68 -22.72 -0.20
CA GLY A 122 -11.01 -21.41 -0.25
C GLY A 122 -11.41 -20.44 0.87
N CYS A 123 -12.11 -20.89 1.91
CA CYS A 123 -12.53 -20.05 3.01
C CYS A 123 -12.17 -20.64 4.36
N LEU A 124 -11.25 -19.99 5.06
CA LEU A 124 -10.68 -20.45 6.31
C LEU A 124 -11.15 -19.54 7.44
N LEU A 125 -11.69 -20.15 8.49
CA LEU A 125 -12.20 -19.47 9.68
C LEU A 125 -11.35 -19.85 10.89
N LEU A 126 -10.97 -18.85 11.67
CA LEU A 126 -10.31 -19.02 12.95
C LEU A 126 -11.10 -18.30 14.05
N PRO A 127 -11.92 -19.00 14.84
CA PRO A 127 -12.59 -18.42 15.99
C PRO A 127 -11.60 -18.20 17.14
N GLN A 128 -11.63 -17.03 17.78
CA GLN A 128 -10.73 -16.62 18.86
C GLN A 128 -11.52 -16.41 20.16
N PRO A 129 -11.77 -17.50 20.93
CA PRO A 129 -12.66 -17.44 22.08
C PRO A 129 -12.17 -16.48 23.17
N ASN A 130 -10.85 -16.41 23.40
CA ASN A 130 -10.25 -15.52 24.40
C ASN A 130 -10.45 -14.04 24.08
N LEU A 131 -10.60 -13.70 22.80
CA LEU A 131 -10.79 -12.33 22.32
C LEU A 131 -12.27 -12.04 22.00
N SER A 132 -13.16 -13.02 22.20
CA SER A 132 -14.54 -12.99 21.71
C SER A 132 -14.65 -12.61 20.22
N ALA A 133 -13.64 -12.94 19.43
CA ALA A 133 -13.52 -12.49 18.04
C ALA A 133 -13.44 -13.68 17.08
N ALA A 134 -13.56 -13.42 15.78
CA ALA A 134 -13.22 -14.41 14.76
C ALA A 134 -12.54 -13.75 13.54
N PHE A 135 -11.68 -14.53 12.90
CA PHE A 135 -10.97 -14.15 11.69
C PHE A 135 -11.40 -15.05 10.54
N LEU A 136 -11.67 -14.47 9.38
CA LEU A 136 -12.03 -15.21 8.18
C LEU A 136 -11.11 -14.79 7.04
N MET A 137 -10.52 -15.77 6.38
CA MET A 137 -9.64 -15.62 5.24
C MET A 137 -10.31 -16.24 4.02
N ARG A 138 -10.55 -15.42 3.01
CA ARG A 138 -11.14 -15.84 1.74
C ARG A 138 -10.08 -15.76 0.64
N LEU A 139 -9.71 -16.93 0.11
CA LEU A 139 -8.80 -17.09 -1.01
C LEU A 139 -9.55 -16.83 -2.32
N GLN A 140 -9.06 -15.90 -3.13
CA GLN A 140 -9.55 -15.63 -4.48
C GLN A 140 -8.38 -15.66 -5.46
N THR A 141 -8.69 -15.78 -6.75
CA THR A 141 -7.65 -15.84 -7.80
C THR A 141 -6.77 -14.60 -7.80
N ASP A 142 -7.39 -13.45 -7.60
CA ASP A 142 -6.75 -12.15 -7.82
C ASP A 142 -6.34 -11.47 -6.51
N SER A 143 -6.88 -11.92 -5.37
CA SER A 143 -6.63 -11.31 -4.06
C SER A 143 -6.93 -12.27 -2.91
N ILE A 144 -6.48 -11.91 -1.72
CA ILE A 144 -6.95 -12.51 -0.48
C ILE A 144 -7.72 -11.45 0.29
N GLN A 145 -8.86 -11.86 0.85
CA GLN A 145 -9.68 -10.99 1.66
C GLN A 145 -9.68 -11.50 3.09
N LEU A 146 -9.25 -10.64 4.00
CA LEU A 146 -9.26 -10.91 5.43
C LEU A 146 -10.43 -10.15 6.05
N TYR A 147 -11.16 -10.85 6.90
CA TYR A 147 -12.31 -10.30 7.60
C TYR A 147 -12.17 -10.58 9.09
N PHE A 148 -12.66 -9.62 9.88
CA PHE A 148 -12.70 -9.71 11.34
C PHE A 148 -14.09 -9.45 11.85
N THR A 149 -14.42 -10.08 12.97
CA THR A 149 -15.59 -9.76 13.76
C THR A 149 -15.22 -9.76 15.24
N ASP A 150 -15.83 -8.84 16.00
CA ASP A 150 -15.66 -8.66 17.44
C ASP A 150 -16.63 -9.51 18.28
N HIS A 151 -17.33 -10.44 17.63
CA HIS A 151 -18.21 -11.42 18.26
C HIS A 151 -17.92 -12.81 17.70
N LEU A 152 -17.98 -13.83 18.57
CA LEU A 152 -17.84 -15.23 18.16
C LEU A 152 -19.04 -15.64 17.31
N THR A 153 -18.86 -15.63 16.00
CA THR A 153 -19.84 -16.10 15.04
C THR A 153 -19.17 -17.00 14.01
N THR A 154 -19.89 -18.06 13.64
CA THR A 154 -19.52 -19.00 12.56
C THR A 154 -20.43 -18.68 11.39
N PRO A 155 -19.91 -18.06 10.31
CA PRO A 155 -20.72 -17.74 9.15
C PRO A 155 -21.16 -19.04 8.47
N VAL A 156 -22.41 -19.08 8.01
CA VAL A 156 -22.96 -20.26 7.31
C VAL A 156 -22.37 -20.38 5.90
N SER A 157 -21.99 -19.25 5.29
CA SER A 157 -21.31 -19.16 3.99
C SER A 157 -20.33 -18.00 4.00
N CYS A 158 -19.29 -18.08 3.17
CA CYS A 158 -18.26 -17.07 3.05
C CYS A 158 -18.69 -15.80 2.30
N ASP A 159 -19.93 -15.78 1.82
CA ASP A 159 -20.60 -14.59 1.28
C ASP A 159 -21.53 -13.91 2.30
N GLN A 160 -21.92 -14.60 3.38
CA GLN A 160 -22.77 -14.06 4.44
C GLN A 160 -21.91 -13.46 5.56
N LEU A 161 -21.31 -12.32 5.24
CA LEU A 161 -20.38 -11.59 6.10
C LEU A 161 -21.02 -10.36 6.74
N ASP A 162 -22.32 -10.44 7.02
CA ASP A 162 -23.03 -9.40 7.77
C ASP A 162 -22.36 -9.22 9.13
N HIS A 163 -21.96 -7.98 9.46
CA HIS A 163 -21.19 -7.60 10.66
C HIS A 163 -19.70 -7.96 10.67
N TRP A 164 -19.13 -8.41 9.54
CA TRP A 164 -17.68 -8.57 9.41
C TRP A 164 -17.02 -7.32 8.83
N PHE A 165 -15.88 -6.97 9.38
CA PHE A 165 -15.06 -5.85 8.96
C PHE A 165 -13.97 -6.34 7.99
N PRO A 166 -13.91 -5.84 6.75
CA PRO A 166 -12.83 -6.16 5.84
C PRO A 166 -11.53 -5.49 6.31
N MET A 167 -10.45 -6.27 6.34
CA MET A 167 -9.14 -5.85 6.84
C MET A 167 -8.11 -5.64 5.74
N ASN A 168 -8.54 -5.79 4.48
CA ASN A 168 -7.75 -5.64 3.25
C ASN A 168 -7.25 -4.19 3.04
N LYS A 169 -7.55 -3.28 3.98
CA LYS A 169 -7.12 -1.89 4.05
C LYS A 169 -6.42 -1.64 5.39
N LEU A 170 -5.39 -2.40 5.68
CA LEU A 170 -4.37 -1.95 6.63
C LEU A 170 -3.55 -0.85 5.93
N PRO A 171 -3.31 0.29 6.58
CA PRO A 171 -2.61 1.44 5.99
C PRO A 171 -1.18 1.13 5.55
#